data_AF-A0A5K0WJR4-F1
#
_entry.id   AF-A0A5K0WJR4-F1
#
_cell.length_a   1.000
_cell.length_b   1.000
_cell.length_c   1.000
_cell.angle_alpha   90.00
_cell.angle_beta   90.00
_cell.angle_gamma   90.00
#
_symmetry.space_group_name_H-M   'P 1'
#
loop_
_entity.id
_entity.type
_entity.pdbx_description
1 polymer ?
#
loop_
_entity_poly.entity_id
_entity_poly.type
_entity_poly.pdbx_seq_one_letter_code
_entity_poly.pdbx_strand_id
1 'polypeptide(L)' 'MEGALKLKEISYIHAEAYPSGELKHGPLALIDKNIPVIITAPKNSLLEKTKKNIKEICARG' A
#
# COMPACT_ATOMS: atom_id res chain seq x y z
N MET A 1 -8.53 3.17 3.11
CA MET A 1 -9.27 2.15 3.85
C MET A 1 -10.37 1.53 3.00
N GLU A 2 -11.24 2.35 2.40
CA GLU A 2 -12.37 1.87 1.57
C GLU A 2 -12.01 0.82 0.51
N GLY A 3 -10.91 1.01 -0.23
CA GLY A 3 -10.49 0.04 -1.26
C GLY A 3 -10.27 -1.39 -0.73
N ALA A 4 -9.66 -1.53 0.45
CA ALA A 4 -9.46 -2.85 1.06
C ALA A 4 -10.78 -3.46 1.56
N LEU A 5 -11.71 -2.64 2.05
CA LEU A 5 -13.04 -3.10 2.46
C LEU A 5 -13.81 -3.64 1.26
N LYS A 6 -13.83 -2.91 0.15
CA LYS A 6 -14.52 -3.32 -1.08
C LYS A 6 -13.90 -4.54 -1.75
N LEU A 7 -12.57 -4.68 -1.73
CA LEU A 7 -11.92 -5.90 -2.19
C LEU A 7 -12.37 -7.12 -1.38
N LYS A 8 -12.42 -7.02 -0.05
CA LYS A 8 -12.91 -8.11 0.80
C LYS A 8 -14.38 -8.44 0.55
N GLU A 9 -15.21 -7.42 0.38
CA GLU A 9 -16.65 -7.57 0.18
C GLU A 9 -17.01 -8.24 -1.17
N ILE A 10 -16.32 -7.85 -2.25
CA ILE A 10 -16.70 -8.26 -3.61
C ILE A 10 -15.90 -9.48 -4.09
N SER A 11 -14.61 -9.55 -3.77
CA SER A 11 -13.71 -10.59 -4.29
C SER A 11 -13.44 -11.72 -3.31
N TYR A 12 -13.82 -11.56 -2.04
CA TYR A 12 -13.46 -12.48 -0.93
C TYR A 12 -11.95 -12.69 -0.76
N ILE A 13 -11.11 -11.83 -1.35
CA ILE A 13 -9.66 -11.82 -1.16
C ILE A 13 -9.35 -10.98 0.08
N HIS A 14 -8.48 -11.50 0.95
CA HIS A 14 -7.97 -10.74 2.09
C HIS A 14 -7.25 -9.48 1.61
N ALA A 15 -7.63 -8.34 2.19
CA ALA A 15 -7.03 -7.05 1.87
C ALA A 15 -6.94 -6.16 3.10
N GLU A 16 -5.85 -5.40 3.16
CA GLU A 16 -5.55 -4.45 4.22
C GLU A 16 -5.13 -3.12 3.61
N ALA A 17 -5.48 -2.02 4.28
CA ALA A 17 -5.14 -0.67 3.83
C ALA A 17 -4.37 0.05 4.92
N TYR A 18 -3.18 0.51 4.58
CA TYR A 18 -2.30 1.25 5.49
C TYR A 18 -2.16 2.71 5.06
N PRO A 19 -2.13 3.66 6.01
CA PRO A 19 -1.66 5.00 5.73
C PRO A 19 -0.21 4.94 5.22
N SER A 20 0.12 5.72 4.20
CA SER A 20 1.46 5.70 3.61
C SER A 20 2.57 6.04 4.63
N GLY A 21 2.26 6.81 5.67
CA GLY A 21 3.20 7.14 6.75
C GLY A 21 3.51 5.98 7.70
N GLU A 22 2.62 5.01 7.83
CA GLU A 22 2.73 3.89 8.80
C GLU A 22 3.52 2.71 8.26
N LEU A 23 3.84 2.70 6.96
CA LEU A 23 4.50 1.56 6.30
C LEU A 23 5.78 1.14 7.03
N LYS A 24 6.57 2.10 7.53
CA LYS A 24 7.87 1.86 8.17
C LYS A 24 7.78 1.22 9.56
N HIS A 25 6.59 1.16 10.16
CA HIS A 25 6.39 0.67 11.53
C HIS A 25 5.97 -0.81 11.61
N GLY A 26 6.13 -1.57 10.52
CA GLY A 26 5.81 -3.00 10.48
C GLY A 26 5.27 -3.51 9.15
N PRO A 27 4.29 -2.82 8.51
CA PRO A 27 3.64 -3.32 7.29
C PRO A 27 4.61 -3.59 6.13
N LEU A 28 5.69 -2.81 6.03
CA LEU A 28 6.72 -2.95 4.99
C LEU A 28 7.50 -4.29 5.10
N ALA A 29 7.52 -4.93 6.27
CA ALA A 29 8.13 -6.24 6.48
C ALA A 29 7.28 -7.39 5.90
N LEU A 30 6.00 -7.13 5.64
CA LEU A 30 5.06 -8.12 5.08
C LEU A 30 5.04 -8.11 3.56
N ILE A 31 5.75 -7.18 2.90
CA ILE A 31 5.73 -7.06 1.43
C ILE A 31 6.77 -7.98 0.82
N ASP A 32 6.32 -8.81 -0.12
CA ASP A 32 7.15 -9.61 -1.01
C ASP A 32 6.63 -9.56 -2.45
N LYS A 33 7.39 -10.16 -3.37
CA LYS A 33 7.11 -10.20 -4.83
C LYS A 33 5.78 -10.88 -5.23
N ASN A 34 5.15 -11.64 -4.35
CA ASN A 34 3.89 -12.34 -4.60
C ASN A 34 2.67 -11.55 -4.10
N ILE A 35 2.87 -10.47 -3.34
CA ILE A 35 1.79 -9.70 -2.73
C ILE A 35 1.48 -8.50 -3.63
N PRO A 36 0.27 -8.44 -4.24
CA PRO A 36 -0.11 -7.30 -5.06
C PRO A 36 -0.32 -6.05 -4.18
N VAL A 37 0.37 -4.96 -4.53
CA VAL A 37 0.27 -3.69 -3.81
C VAL A 37 -0.47 -2.65 -4.65
N ILE A 38 -1.53 -2.08 -4.10
CA ILE A 38 -2.30 -0.99 -4.72
C ILE A 38 -2.05 0.30 -3.95
N ILE A 39 -1.66 1.36 -4.67
CA ILE A 39 -1.26 2.64 -4.06
C ILE A 39 -2.12 3.76 -4.63
N THR A 40 -2.73 4.56 -3.75
CA THR A 40 -3.44 5.78 -4.12
C THR A 40 -2.51 7.00 -3.99
N ALA A 41 -2.20 7.64 -5.12
CA ALA A 41 -1.25 8.75 -5.19
C ALA A 41 -1.90 10.02 -5.80
N PRO A 42 -2.76 10.73 -5.05
CA PRO A 42 -3.36 11.97 -5.53
C PRO A 42 -2.28 13.05 -5.75
N LYS A 43 -2.50 13.94 -6.72
CA LYS A 43 -1.59 15.04 -7.04
C LYS A 43 -1.72 16.18 -6.03
N ASN A 44 -1.12 15.99 -4.85
CA ASN A 44 -1.10 16.97 -3.76
C ASN A 44 0.30 17.08 -3.14
N SER A 45 0.42 17.83 -2.04
CA SER A 45 1.68 18.05 -1.31
C SER A 45 2.34 16.77 -0.77
N LEU A 46 1.62 15.65 -0.71
CA LEU A 46 2.14 14.36 -0.25
C LEU A 46 2.68 13.48 -1.38
N LEU A 47 2.47 13.84 -2.65
CA LEU A 47 2.86 13.00 -3.80
C LEU A 47 4.34 12.61 -3.77
N GLU A 48 5.23 13.54 -3.44
CA GLU A 48 6.67 13.25 -3.36
C GLU A 48 7.02 12.30 -2.21
N LYS A 49 6.29 12.37 -1.08
CA LYS A 49 6.44 11.40 0.01
C LYS A 49 5.92 10.03 -0.42
N THR A 50 4.76 9.97 -1.07
CA THR A 50 4.20 8.73 -1.62
C THR A 50 5.14 8.07 -2.62
N LYS A 51 5.79 8.83 -3.51
CA LYS A 51 6.80 8.32 -4.45
C LYS A 51 8.00 7.68 -3.74
N LYS A 52 8.48 8.24 -2.63
CA LYS A 52 9.56 7.62 -1.84
C LYS A 52 9.12 6.27 -1.29
N ASN A 53 7.90 6.19 -0.77
CA ASN A 53 7.34 4.93 -0.26
C ASN A 53 7.15 3.90 -1.38
N ILE A 54 6.71 4.30 -2.57
CA ILE A 54 6.62 3.40 -3.75
C ILE A 54 7.98 2.78 -4.05
N LYS A 55 9.07 3.58 -4.07
CA LYS A 55 10.42 3.06 -4.33
C LYS A 55 10.86 2.02 -3.29
N GLU A 56 10.53 2.24 -2.02
CA GLU A 56 10.86 1.30 -0.94
C GLU A 56 10.08 -0.02 -1.04
N ILE A 57 8.84 0.03 -1.54
CA ILE A 57 8.01 -1.14 -1.81
C ILE A 57 8.60 -1.94 -2.98
N CYS A 58 8.85 -1.29 -4.13
CA CYS A 58 9.42 -1.93 -5.32
C CYS A 58 10.83 -2.48 -5.10
N ALA A 59 11.58 -1.98 -4.11
CA ALA A 59 12.90 -2.51 -3.79
C ALA A 59 12.85 -3.87 -3.06
N ARG A 60 11.68 -4.27 -2.51
CA ARG A 60 11.49 -5.51 -1.76
C ARG A 60 10.79 -6.62 -2.56
N GLY A 61 10.10 -6.27 -3.64
CA GLY A 61 9.36 -7.19 -4.50
C GLY A 61 8.82 -6.48 -5.74
#